data_AF-A0A381YWQ4-F1
#
_entry.id   AF-A0A381YWQ4-F1
#
_cell.length_a   1.000
_cell.length_b   1.000
_cell.length_c   1.000
_cell.angle_alpha   90.00
_cell.angle_beta   90.00
_cell.angle_gamma   90.00
#
_symmetry.space_group_name_H-M   'P 1'
#
loop_
_entity.id
_entity.type
_entity.pdbx_description
1 polymer ?
#
loop_
_entity_poly.entity_id
_entity_poly.type
_entity_poly.pdbx_seq_one_letter_code
_entity_poly.pdbx_strand_id
1 'polypeptide(L)'
;EFIIAVKNGEDFETLAKQIIIDKITEDKVASLVEIPISEVKKLSEPFLTALTTLDANKVSEPIESPEGFYVFKIESKSNENIAFRHLNVPFEINEDSVNITNNTVETIIEKLDQGEDFSILAQNFSDDTKTKGNGGDLGPHSLDDLTLNIRPVIEKLGKGEYSKPVKTSSGIHIFKVDSRLPSELTQTEKDQIRTLLREKKFQDEWKAYTDLLRSIAFIKIIE
;
A
#
# COMPACT_ATOMS: atom_id res chain seq x y z
N GLU A 1 -3.97 26.56 2.49
CA GLU A 1 -5.36 26.23 2.87
C GLU A 1 -5.60 24.73 2.83
N PHE A 2 -5.45 24.05 1.68
CA PHE A 2 -5.63 22.59 1.57
C PHE A 2 -4.96 21.76 2.68
N ILE A 3 -3.65 21.90 2.87
CA ILE A 3 -2.91 21.15 3.91
C ILE A 3 -3.43 21.45 5.32
N ILE A 4 -3.83 22.69 5.59
CA ILE A 4 -4.36 23.09 6.90
C ILE A 4 -5.72 22.42 7.14
N ALA A 5 -6.60 22.42 6.13
CA ALA A 5 -7.89 21.75 6.18
C ALA A 5 -7.74 20.24 6.45
N VAL A 6 -6.85 19.56 5.73
CA VAL A 6 -6.53 18.14 5.97
C VAL A 6 -5.96 17.91 7.37
N LYS A 7 -5.03 18.77 7.83
CA LYS A 7 -4.47 18.68 9.20
C LYS A 7 -5.54 18.92 10.29
N ASN A 8 -6.63 19.62 9.97
CA ASN A 8 -7.78 19.85 10.85
C ASN A 8 -8.82 18.72 10.80
N GLY A 9 -8.56 17.64 10.06
CA GLY A 9 -9.40 16.44 10.02
C GLY A 9 -10.37 16.38 8.84
N GLU A 10 -10.30 17.31 7.89
CA GLU A 10 -11.05 17.19 6.65
C GLU A 10 -10.46 16.08 5.76
N ASP A 11 -11.33 15.40 5.00
CA ASP A 11 -10.93 14.28 4.17
C ASP A 11 -10.09 14.73 2.97
N PHE A 12 -8.91 14.13 2.82
CA PHE A 12 -7.94 14.49 1.79
C PHE A 12 -8.48 14.28 0.39
N GLU A 13 -9.11 13.14 0.13
CA GLU A 13 -9.63 12.80 -1.20
C GLU A 13 -10.78 13.72 -1.59
N THR A 14 -11.70 13.98 -0.66
CA THR A 14 -12.83 14.90 -0.85
C THR A 14 -12.34 16.31 -1.15
N LEU A 15 -11.39 16.84 -0.37
CA LEU A 15 -10.81 18.16 -0.62
C LEU A 15 -10.02 18.21 -1.93
N ALA A 16 -9.29 17.14 -2.27
CA ALA A 16 -8.53 17.08 -3.52
C ALA A 16 -9.48 17.13 -4.72
N LYS A 17 -10.56 16.32 -4.70
CA LYS A 17 -11.61 16.35 -5.72
C LYS A 17 -12.27 17.73 -5.82
N GLN A 18 -12.57 18.37 -4.70
CA GLN A 18 -13.15 19.71 -4.69
C GLN A 18 -12.22 20.74 -5.35
N ILE A 19 -10.93 20.71 -5.01
CA ILE A 19 -9.94 21.60 -5.65
C ILE A 19 -9.82 21.33 -7.14
N ILE A 20 -9.87 20.07 -7.57
CA ILE A 20 -9.86 19.71 -8.99
C ILE A 20 -11.06 20.35 -9.69
N ILE A 21 -12.26 20.24 -9.12
CA ILE A 21 -13.48 20.83 -9.67
C ILE A 21 -13.36 22.37 -9.74
N ASP A 22 -12.89 23.01 -8.67
CA ASP A 22 -12.83 24.46 -8.56
C ASP A 22 -11.71 25.10 -9.40
N LYS A 23 -10.64 24.35 -9.70
CA LYS A 23 -9.46 24.85 -10.42
C LYS A 23 -9.38 24.45 -11.88
N ILE A 24 -10.38 23.75 -12.44
CA ILE A 24 -10.53 23.60 -13.91
C ILE A 24 -10.82 25.00 -14.49
N THR A 25 -9.75 25.73 -14.68
CA THR A 25 -9.58 26.92 -15.52
C THR A 25 -8.46 26.55 -16.48
N GLU A 26 -8.49 27.09 -17.70
CA GLU A 26 -7.78 26.60 -18.90
C GLU A 26 -6.28 26.27 -18.74
N ASP A 27 -5.60 26.75 -17.69
CA ASP A 27 -4.15 26.58 -17.45
C ASP A 27 -3.75 25.77 -16.20
N LYS A 28 -4.68 25.22 -15.40
CA LYS A 28 -4.33 24.48 -14.16
C LYS A 28 -5.10 23.17 -14.01
N VAL A 29 -4.43 22.04 -14.26
CA VAL A 29 -4.99 20.70 -14.04
C VAL A 29 -4.47 20.16 -12.71
N ALA A 30 -5.33 20.12 -11.70
CA ALA A 30 -5.07 19.30 -10.52
C ALA A 30 -5.48 17.84 -10.83
N SER A 31 -4.71 16.87 -10.37
CA SER A 31 -5.01 15.45 -10.52
C SER A 31 -4.82 14.74 -9.18
N LEU A 32 -5.70 13.76 -8.92
CA LEU A 32 -5.56 12.85 -7.81
C LEU A 32 -5.05 11.52 -8.36
N VAL A 33 -3.90 11.07 -7.86
CA VAL A 33 -3.25 9.83 -8.29
C VAL A 33 -2.88 9.02 -7.07
N GLU A 34 -3.35 7.78 -7.01
CA GLU A 34 -2.88 6.80 -6.04
C GLU A 34 -1.62 6.12 -6.59
N ILE A 35 -0.53 6.15 -5.81
CA ILE A 35 0.75 5.58 -6.21
C ILE A 35 1.02 4.37 -5.31
N PRO A 36 1.14 3.14 -5.86
CA PRO A 36 1.57 1.98 -5.09
C PRO A 36 2.95 2.22 -4.47
N ILE A 37 3.20 1.73 -3.25
CA ILE A 37 4.52 1.92 -2.60
C ILE A 37 5.67 1.36 -3.46
N SER A 38 5.40 0.32 -4.24
CA SER A 38 6.34 -0.30 -5.18
C SER A 38 6.79 0.66 -6.28
N GLU A 39 5.96 1.65 -6.61
CA GLU A 39 6.25 2.72 -7.57
C GLU A 39 6.87 3.96 -6.94
N VAL A 40 6.76 4.15 -5.62
CA VAL A 40 7.39 5.27 -4.91
C VAL A 40 8.90 5.32 -5.19
N LYS A 41 9.56 4.16 -5.30
CA LYS A 41 11.00 4.05 -5.64
C LYS A 41 11.38 4.65 -7.00
N LYS A 42 10.41 4.92 -7.88
CA LYS A 42 10.64 5.55 -9.20
C LYS A 42 10.53 7.07 -9.15
N LEU A 43 10.06 7.64 -8.04
CA LEU A 43 9.95 9.09 -7.86
C LEU A 43 11.33 9.72 -7.61
N SER A 44 11.45 11.03 -7.86
CA SER A 44 12.69 11.76 -7.63
C SER A 44 13.03 11.91 -6.13
N GLU A 45 14.30 12.17 -5.83
CA GLU A 45 14.84 12.31 -4.46
C GLU A 45 14.05 13.25 -3.53
N PRO A 46 13.56 14.43 -3.98
CA PRO A 46 12.72 15.29 -3.14
C PRO A 46 11.45 14.60 -2.65
N PHE A 47 10.80 13.81 -3.52
CA PHE A 47 9.61 13.04 -3.16
C PHE A 47 9.96 11.89 -2.22
N LEU A 48 11.03 11.14 -2.51
CA LEU A 48 11.48 10.03 -1.67
C LEU A 48 11.80 10.50 -0.25
N THR A 49 12.51 11.62 -0.11
CA THR A 49 12.88 12.19 1.20
C THR A 49 11.64 12.57 2.01
N ALA A 50 10.68 13.24 1.37
CA ALA A 50 9.43 13.62 2.03
C ALA A 50 8.58 12.40 2.41
N LEU A 51 8.44 11.42 1.51
CA LEU A 51 7.59 10.25 1.72
C LEU A 51 8.17 9.24 2.72
N THR A 52 9.50 9.09 2.77
CA THR A 52 10.14 8.15 3.71
C THR A 52 10.07 8.62 5.17
N THR A 53 10.03 9.94 5.39
CA THR A 53 9.95 10.57 6.72
C THR A 53 8.53 10.80 7.20
N LEU A 54 7.53 10.69 6.31
CA LEU A 54 6.13 10.91 6.64
C LEU A 54 5.51 9.68 7.30
N ASP A 55 4.81 9.90 8.41
CA ASP A 55 4.06 8.85 9.11
C ASP A 55 2.74 8.52 8.39
N ALA A 56 2.19 7.33 8.68
CA ALA A 56 0.87 6.94 8.20
C ALA A 56 -0.22 7.93 8.64
N ASN A 57 -1.20 8.16 7.77
CA ASN A 57 -2.28 9.13 7.89
C ASN A 57 -1.83 10.60 8.03
N LYS A 58 -0.57 10.92 7.67
CA LYS A 58 -0.09 12.30 7.61
C LYS A 58 0.00 12.79 6.18
N VAL A 59 -0.11 14.11 6.05
CA VAL A 59 0.02 14.85 4.80
C VAL A 59 1.38 15.53 4.74
N SER A 60 2.03 15.50 3.58
CA SER A 60 3.32 16.15 3.34
C SER A 60 3.18 17.67 3.32
N GLU A 61 4.31 18.36 3.49
CA GLU A 61 4.42 19.74 3.00
C GLU A 61 4.38 19.76 1.46
N PRO A 62 4.12 20.92 0.81
CA PRO A 62 4.17 21.02 -0.64
C PRO A 62 5.58 20.73 -1.16
N ILE A 63 5.66 19.86 -2.15
CA ILE A 63 6.92 19.49 -2.81
C ILE A 63 6.91 20.11 -4.21
N GLU A 64 7.89 20.95 -4.49
CA GLU A 64 8.03 21.63 -5.77
C GLU A 64 8.77 20.74 -6.79
N SER A 65 8.25 20.69 -8.02
CA SER A 65 8.88 20.05 -9.17
C SER A 65 8.66 20.88 -10.44
N PRO A 66 9.34 20.56 -11.56
CA PRO A 66 9.12 21.24 -12.84
C PRO A 66 7.66 21.24 -13.31
N GLU A 67 6.89 20.21 -12.94
CA GLU A 67 5.49 20.01 -13.30
C GLU A 67 4.52 20.70 -12.34
N GLY A 68 4.99 21.21 -11.19
CA GLY A 68 4.20 21.98 -10.24
C GLY A 68 4.42 21.56 -8.78
N PHE A 69 3.37 21.70 -7.96
CA PHE A 69 3.40 21.38 -6.55
C PHE A 69 2.62 20.09 -6.28
N TYR A 70 3.25 19.18 -5.54
CA TYR A 70 2.64 17.94 -5.10
C TYR A 70 2.46 17.92 -3.60
N VAL A 71 1.36 17.35 -3.16
CA VAL A 71 1.08 17.07 -1.75
C VAL A 71 0.67 15.61 -1.65
N PHE A 72 1.32 14.87 -0.76
CA PHE A 72 1.07 13.46 -0.57
C PHE A 72 0.40 13.20 0.78
N LYS A 73 -0.52 12.24 0.81
CA LYS A 73 -0.98 11.61 2.04
C LYS A 73 -0.50 10.17 2.05
N ILE A 74 0.14 9.75 3.14
CA ILE A 74 0.41 8.32 3.35
C ILE A 74 -0.86 7.71 3.94
N GLU A 75 -1.59 6.89 3.18
CA GLU A 75 -2.78 6.20 3.71
C GLU A 75 -2.37 5.16 4.77
N SER A 76 -1.39 4.33 4.45
CA SER A 76 -0.84 3.36 5.39
C SER A 76 0.64 3.10 5.14
N LYS A 77 1.33 2.66 6.19
CA LYS A 77 2.72 2.21 6.17
C LYS A 77 2.76 0.94 7.00
N SER A 78 2.94 -0.19 6.35
CA SER A 78 3.04 -1.48 7.03
C SER A 78 4.40 -2.09 6.74
N ASN A 79 5.00 -2.65 7.77
CA ASN A 79 6.15 -3.54 7.64
C ASN A 79 5.75 -4.97 7.99
N GLU A 80 4.48 -5.33 7.84
CA GLU A 80 3.98 -6.67 8.15
C GLU A 80 3.74 -7.48 6.88
N ASN A 81 4.12 -8.76 6.94
CA ASN A 81 3.61 -9.77 6.02
C ASN A 81 2.36 -10.40 6.63
N ILE A 82 1.31 -10.53 5.83
CA ILE A 82 0.04 -11.12 6.23
C ILE A 82 -0.12 -12.42 5.46
N ALA A 83 -0.27 -13.53 6.20
CA ALA A 83 -0.69 -14.80 5.62
C ALA A 83 -2.22 -14.87 5.68
N PHE A 84 -2.85 -15.10 4.54
CA PHE A 84 -4.30 -15.13 4.43
C PHE A 84 -4.76 -16.19 3.42
N ARG A 85 -6.02 -16.57 3.56
CA ARG A 85 -6.73 -17.46 2.66
C ARG A 85 -7.81 -16.69 1.92
N HIS A 86 -8.20 -17.21 0.76
CA HIS A 86 -9.37 -16.74 0.06
C HIS A 86 -10.23 -17.89 -0.47
N LEU A 87 -11.51 -17.60 -0.65
CA LEU A 87 -12.49 -18.46 -1.29
C LEU A 87 -13.19 -17.63 -2.36
N ASN A 88 -13.19 -18.11 -3.60
CA ASN A 88 -13.88 -17.45 -4.72
C ASN A 88 -15.11 -18.24 -5.15
N VAL A 89 -16.29 -17.62 -5.07
CA VAL A 89 -17.53 -18.14 -5.67
C VAL A 89 -17.73 -17.40 -7.00
N PRO A 90 -17.69 -18.09 -8.16
CA PRO A 90 -17.75 -17.44 -9.46
C PRO A 90 -19.10 -16.73 -9.65
N PHE A 91 -19.11 -15.61 -10.36
CA PHE A 91 -20.33 -14.93 -10.77
C PHE A 91 -20.72 -15.40 -12.17
N GLU A 92 -21.84 -16.10 -12.30
CA GLU A 92 -22.39 -16.45 -13.61
C GLU A 92 -23.35 -15.36 -14.11
N ILE A 93 -23.37 -15.12 -15.42
CA ILE A 93 -24.04 -13.97 -16.07
C ILE A 93 -25.46 -14.35 -16.55
N ASN A 94 -26.25 -15.03 -15.73
CA ASN A 94 -27.70 -15.22 -15.96
C ASN A 94 -28.50 -15.07 -14.64
N GLU A 95 -29.77 -14.64 -14.70
CA GLU A 95 -30.57 -14.34 -13.49
C GLU A 95 -30.68 -15.53 -12.52
N ASP A 96 -30.85 -16.75 -13.03
CA ASP A 96 -30.91 -17.96 -12.21
C ASP A 96 -29.61 -18.21 -11.44
N SER A 97 -28.48 -17.89 -12.07
CA SER A 97 -27.15 -18.11 -11.53
C SER A 97 -26.69 -17.07 -10.50
N VAL A 98 -27.26 -15.85 -10.54
CA VAL A 98 -27.05 -14.85 -9.48
C VAL A 98 -27.65 -15.32 -8.16
N ASN A 99 -28.85 -15.92 -8.20
CA ASN A 99 -29.48 -16.49 -7.01
C ASN A 99 -28.68 -17.67 -6.45
N ILE A 100 -28.17 -18.54 -7.32
CA ILE A 100 -27.31 -19.67 -6.91
C ILE A 100 -26.03 -19.15 -6.24
N THR A 101 -25.38 -18.15 -6.83
CA THR A 101 -24.17 -17.54 -6.27
C THR A 101 -24.43 -16.95 -4.88
N ASN A 102 -25.50 -16.18 -4.73
CA ASN A 102 -25.87 -15.58 -3.44
C ASN A 102 -26.19 -16.64 -2.38
N ASN A 103 -27.01 -17.64 -2.71
CA ASN A 103 -27.34 -18.74 -1.79
C ASN A 103 -26.09 -19.53 -1.35
N THR A 104 -25.14 -19.72 -2.27
CA THR A 104 -23.87 -20.38 -1.97
C THR A 104 -23.05 -19.57 -0.99
N VAL A 105 -22.95 -18.25 -1.21
CA VAL A 105 -22.23 -17.33 -0.32
C VAL A 105 -22.89 -17.27 1.05
N GLU A 106 -24.22 -17.19 1.13
CA GLU A 106 -24.97 -17.22 2.39
C GLU A 106 -24.68 -18.51 3.16
N THR A 107 -24.74 -19.66 2.48
CA THR A 107 -24.42 -20.97 3.09
C THR A 107 -22.98 -21.00 3.64
N ILE A 108 -22.01 -20.44 2.91
CA ILE A 108 -20.62 -20.37 3.38
C ILE A 108 -20.51 -19.50 4.63
N ILE A 109 -21.14 -18.33 4.66
CA ILE A 109 -21.11 -17.43 5.81
C ILE A 109 -21.77 -18.09 7.02
N GLU A 110 -22.93 -18.72 6.88
CA GLU A 110 -23.59 -19.45 7.97
C GLU A 110 -22.70 -20.55 8.55
N LYS A 111 -21.98 -21.29 7.69
CA LYS A 111 -21.02 -22.33 8.10
C LYS A 111 -19.81 -21.75 8.83
N LEU A 112 -19.27 -20.63 8.35
CA LEU A 112 -18.18 -19.91 9.03
C LEU A 112 -18.63 -19.38 10.40
N ASP A 113 -19.84 -18.82 10.50
CA ASP A 113 -20.44 -18.33 11.74
C ASP A 113 -20.65 -19.48 12.75
N GLN A 114 -20.89 -20.70 12.26
CA GLN A 114 -20.97 -21.93 13.07
C GLN A 114 -19.59 -22.51 13.45
N GLY A 115 -18.49 -21.91 12.98
CA GLY A 115 -17.12 -22.33 13.27
C GLY A 115 -16.59 -23.44 12.36
N GLU A 116 -17.20 -23.67 11.19
CA GLU A 116 -16.65 -24.59 10.19
C GLU A 116 -15.31 -24.08 9.65
N ASP A 117 -14.41 -25.00 9.34
CA ASP A 117 -13.04 -24.67 8.93
C ASP A 117 -13.02 -24.02 7.53
N PHE A 118 -12.43 -22.83 7.44
CA PHE A 118 -12.34 -22.07 6.20
C PHE A 118 -11.67 -22.85 5.06
N SER A 119 -10.64 -23.65 5.37
CA SER A 119 -9.89 -24.42 4.37
C SER A 119 -10.75 -25.51 3.74
N ILE A 120 -11.66 -26.11 4.51
CA ILE A 120 -12.64 -27.09 4.02
C ILE A 120 -13.68 -26.41 3.13
N LEU A 121 -14.20 -25.25 3.55
CA LEU A 121 -15.13 -24.48 2.73
C LEU A 121 -14.48 -24.03 1.42
N ALA A 122 -13.22 -23.59 1.45
CA ALA A 122 -12.47 -23.23 0.26
C ALA A 122 -12.29 -24.43 -0.68
N GLN A 123 -11.94 -25.61 -0.16
CA GLN A 123 -11.83 -26.84 -0.95
C GLN A 123 -13.15 -27.27 -1.59
N ASN A 124 -14.28 -27.03 -0.93
CA ASN A 124 -15.58 -27.48 -1.41
C ASN A 124 -16.23 -26.48 -2.38
N PHE A 125 -16.17 -25.18 -2.06
CA PHE A 125 -16.94 -24.14 -2.73
C PHE A 125 -16.12 -23.21 -3.62
N SER A 126 -14.79 -23.12 -3.42
CA SER A 126 -13.98 -22.22 -4.26
C SER A 126 -13.90 -22.74 -5.69
N ASP A 127 -13.93 -21.84 -6.66
CA ASP A 127 -13.63 -22.13 -8.07
C ASP A 127 -12.20 -21.72 -8.47
N ASP A 128 -11.42 -21.14 -7.54
CA ASP A 128 -10.01 -20.87 -7.80
C ASP A 128 -9.19 -22.17 -7.76
N THR A 129 -8.99 -22.78 -8.92
CA THR A 129 -8.21 -24.02 -9.08
C THR A 129 -6.77 -23.93 -8.56
N LYS A 130 -6.18 -22.74 -8.41
CA LYS A 130 -4.79 -22.58 -7.92
C LYS A 130 -4.69 -22.79 -6.41
N THR A 131 -5.69 -22.33 -5.66
CA THR A 131 -5.69 -22.31 -4.19
C THR A 131 -6.76 -23.22 -3.59
N LYS A 132 -7.78 -23.63 -4.33
CA LYS A 132 -8.81 -24.58 -3.85
C LYS A 132 -8.18 -25.82 -3.22
N GLY A 133 -7.20 -26.42 -3.89
CA GLY A 133 -6.51 -27.64 -3.41
C GLY A 133 -5.70 -27.47 -2.12
N ASN A 134 -5.28 -26.26 -1.76
CA ASN A 134 -4.57 -25.97 -0.50
C ASN A 134 -5.46 -25.27 0.54
N GLY A 135 -6.79 -25.29 0.34
CA GLY A 135 -7.73 -24.65 1.24
C GLY A 135 -7.69 -23.13 1.20
N GLY A 136 -7.46 -22.57 0.00
CA GLY A 136 -7.47 -21.14 -0.26
C GLY A 136 -6.20 -20.40 0.14
N ASP A 137 -5.14 -21.10 0.52
CA ASP A 137 -3.93 -20.52 1.11
C ASP A 137 -3.10 -19.76 0.08
N LEU A 138 -2.90 -18.47 0.32
CA LEU A 138 -2.04 -17.59 -0.48
C LEU A 138 -0.68 -17.35 0.17
N GLY A 139 -0.47 -17.78 1.42
CA GLY A 139 0.79 -17.56 2.14
C GLY A 139 1.05 -16.08 2.49
N PRO A 140 2.22 -15.77 3.08
CA PRO A 140 2.56 -14.44 3.56
C PRO A 140 2.87 -13.46 2.43
N HIS A 141 2.17 -12.32 2.40
CA HIS A 141 2.39 -11.23 1.45
C HIS A 141 2.46 -9.88 2.17
N SER A 142 3.22 -8.91 1.63
CA SER A 142 3.11 -7.53 2.13
C SER A 142 1.73 -6.97 1.77
N LEU A 143 1.15 -6.13 2.63
CA LEU A 143 -0.06 -5.35 2.28
C LEU A 143 0.14 -4.55 0.99
N ASP A 144 1.37 -4.15 0.73
CA ASP A 144 1.76 -3.37 -0.43
C ASP A 144 1.66 -4.14 -1.75
N ASP A 145 1.79 -5.47 -1.69
CA ASP A 145 1.66 -6.36 -2.86
C ASP A 145 0.20 -6.61 -3.23
N LEU A 146 -0.74 -6.30 -2.32
CA LEU A 146 -2.17 -6.48 -2.54
C LEU A 146 -2.73 -5.37 -3.43
N THR A 147 -3.68 -5.75 -4.27
CA THR A 147 -4.44 -4.81 -5.12
C THR A 147 -5.29 -3.87 -4.27
N LEU A 148 -5.55 -2.67 -4.79
CA LEU A 148 -6.27 -1.60 -4.09
C LEU A 148 -7.68 -2.00 -3.62
N ASN A 149 -8.34 -2.94 -4.32
CA ASN A 149 -9.65 -3.45 -3.93
C ASN A 149 -9.61 -4.50 -2.81
N ILE A 150 -8.48 -5.18 -2.59
CA ILE A 150 -8.33 -6.26 -1.60
C ILE A 150 -7.64 -5.75 -0.34
N ARG A 151 -6.60 -4.92 -0.49
CA ARG A 151 -5.83 -4.33 0.61
C ARG A 151 -6.70 -3.81 1.76
N PRO A 152 -7.67 -2.91 1.56
CA PRO A 152 -8.44 -2.34 2.67
C PRO A 152 -9.36 -3.36 3.37
N VAL A 153 -9.66 -4.48 2.71
CA VAL A 153 -10.42 -5.59 3.32
C VAL A 153 -9.50 -6.36 4.25
N ILE A 154 -8.33 -6.80 3.77
CA ILE A 154 -7.36 -7.56 4.56
C ILE A 154 -6.81 -6.74 5.72
N GLU A 155 -6.51 -5.46 5.50
CA GLU A 155 -5.95 -4.55 6.50
C GLU A 155 -6.84 -4.45 7.75
N LYS A 156 -8.17 -4.46 7.58
CA LYS A 156 -9.15 -4.37 8.66
C LYS A 156 -9.34 -5.67 9.45
N LEU A 157 -8.88 -6.82 8.94
CA LEU A 157 -9.10 -8.12 9.58
C LEU A 157 -8.03 -8.44 10.62
N GLY A 158 -8.47 -8.80 11.82
CA GLY A 158 -7.65 -9.41 12.84
C GLY A 158 -7.23 -10.85 12.48
N LYS A 159 -6.25 -11.38 13.22
CA LYS A 159 -5.85 -12.78 13.09
C LYS A 159 -7.05 -13.70 13.39
N GLY A 160 -7.35 -14.60 12.47
CA GLY A 160 -8.45 -15.56 12.57
C GLY A 160 -9.77 -15.05 12.00
N GLU A 161 -9.91 -13.73 11.77
CA GLU A 161 -11.13 -13.14 11.24
C GLU A 161 -11.26 -13.34 9.73
N TYR A 162 -12.51 -13.41 9.26
CA TYR A 162 -12.86 -13.44 7.84
C TYR A 162 -13.65 -12.19 7.43
N SER A 163 -13.54 -11.83 6.15
CA SER A 163 -14.22 -10.69 5.57
C SER A 163 -15.71 -10.95 5.35
N LYS A 164 -16.45 -9.85 5.19
CA LYS A 164 -17.71 -9.91 4.45
C LYS A 164 -17.45 -10.29 2.97
N PRO A 165 -18.46 -10.77 2.23
CA PRO A 165 -18.32 -11.07 0.81
C PRO A 165 -17.91 -9.82 -0.01
N VAL A 166 -16.86 -9.97 -0.82
CA VAL A 166 -16.27 -8.90 -1.66
C VAL A 166 -16.53 -9.22 -3.12
N LYS A 167 -17.32 -8.39 -3.79
CA LYS A 167 -17.59 -8.54 -5.23
C LYS A 167 -16.40 -8.06 -6.05
N THR A 168 -15.93 -8.89 -6.97
CA THR A 168 -14.90 -8.56 -7.96
C THR A 168 -15.35 -8.96 -9.36
N SER A 169 -14.53 -8.69 -10.38
CA SER A 169 -14.81 -9.11 -11.75
C SER A 169 -14.78 -10.63 -11.95
N SER A 170 -14.12 -11.38 -11.06
CA SER A 170 -14.01 -12.85 -11.15
C SER A 170 -14.99 -13.62 -10.28
N GLY A 171 -15.80 -12.92 -9.48
CA GLY A 171 -16.74 -13.55 -8.56
C GLY A 171 -16.88 -12.82 -7.23
N ILE A 172 -17.41 -13.54 -6.25
CA ILE A 172 -17.52 -13.11 -4.87
C ILE A 172 -16.42 -13.78 -4.05
N HIS A 173 -15.56 -12.96 -3.45
CA HIS A 173 -14.43 -13.42 -2.65
C HIS A 173 -14.73 -13.26 -1.16
N ILE A 174 -14.35 -14.24 -0.37
CA ILE A 174 -14.27 -14.14 1.09
C ILE A 174 -12.81 -14.37 1.46
N PHE A 175 -12.27 -13.55 2.36
CA PHE A 175 -10.89 -13.64 2.81
C PHE A 175 -10.83 -14.00 4.28
N LYS A 176 -9.77 -14.68 4.72
CA LYS A 176 -9.50 -14.92 6.15
C LYS A 176 -8.02 -14.70 6.45
N VAL A 177 -7.71 -13.95 7.50
CA VAL A 177 -6.33 -13.78 7.96
C VAL A 177 -5.93 -14.93 8.87
N ASP A 178 -4.81 -15.57 8.57
CA ASP A 178 -4.25 -16.66 9.37
C ASP A 178 -3.19 -16.16 10.34
N SER A 179 -2.33 -15.25 9.89
CA SER A 179 -1.31 -14.64 10.73
C SER A 179 -0.82 -13.30 10.17
N ARG A 180 -0.29 -12.48 11.07
CA ARG A 180 0.42 -11.25 10.78
C ARG A 180 1.80 -11.37 11.40
N LEU A 181 2.84 -11.15 10.60
CA LEU A 181 4.23 -11.31 10.98
C LEU A 181 5.00 -10.04 10.61
N PRO A 182 5.97 -9.60 11.42
CA PRO A 182 6.90 -8.58 10.98
C PRO A 182 7.60 -9.05 9.69
N SER A 183 7.71 -8.15 8.72
CA SER A 183 8.47 -8.38 7.51
C SER A 183 9.95 -8.37 7.88
N GLU A 184 10.63 -9.49 7.65
CA GLU A 184 12.07 -9.58 7.83
C GLU A 184 12.77 -9.07 6.57
N LEU A 185 13.77 -8.21 6.75
CA LEU A 185 14.64 -7.81 5.65
C LEU A 185 15.33 -9.05 5.07
N THR A 186 15.19 -9.24 3.76
CA THR A 186 15.93 -10.25 3.01
C THR A 186 17.43 -9.98 3.12
N GLN A 187 18.25 -11.02 2.88
CA GLN A 187 19.70 -10.85 2.87
C GLN A 187 20.14 -9.81 1.83
N THR A 188 19.50 -9.80 0.67
CA THR A 188 19.75 -8.82 -0.40
C THR A 188 19.47 -7.39 0.05
N GLU A 189 18.34 -7.14 0.71
CA GLU A 189 18.01 -5.82 1.25
C GLU A 189 19.01 -5.39 2.33
N LYS A 190 19.41 -6.31 3.22
CA LYS A 190 20.45 -6.05 4.22
C LYS A 190 21.77 -5.64 3.56
N ASP A 191 22.17 -6.29 2.47
CA ASP A 191 23.41 -5.99 1.75
C ASP A 191 23.35 -4.66 0.99
N GLN A 192 22.19 -4.32 0.41
CA GLN A 192 21.95 -3.01 -0.19
C GLN A 192 22.02 -1.90 0.87
N ILE A 193 21.35 -2.08 2.01
CA ILE A 193 21.39 -1.12 3.13
C ILE A 193 22.83 -0.94 3.63
N ARG A 194 23.60 -2.03 3.79
CA ARG A 194 25.03 -1.94 4.17
C ARG A 194 25.85 -1.12 3.17
N THR A 195 25.59 -1.29 1.88
CA THR A 195 26.30 -0.57 0.81
C THR A 195 25.97 0.92 0.86
N LEU A 196 24.68 1.27 0.99
CA LEU A 196 24.22 2.65 1.13
C LEU A 196 24.79 3.33 2.38
N LEU A 197 24.81 2.62 3.52
CA LEU A 197 25.37 3.16 4.76
C LEU A 197 26.89 3.39 4.67
N ARG A 198 27.62 2.51 3.96
CA ARG A 198 29.06 2.70 3.71
C ARG A 198 29.32 3.92 2.84
N GLU A 199 28.57 4.07 1.75
CA GLU A 199 28.70 5.23 0.86
C GLU A 199 28.38 6.53 1.59
N LYS A 200 27.26 6.57 2.33
CA LYS A 200 26.90 7.74 3.13
C LYS A 200 27.99 8.12 4.13
N LYS A 201 28.49 7.14 4.89
CA LYS A 201 29.57 7.38 5.86
C LYS A 201 30.84 7.89 5.19
N PHE A 202 31.20 7.33 4.02
CA PHE A 202 32.33 7.81 3.25
C PHE A 202 32.16 9.25 2.79
N GLN A 203 30.99 9.61 2.26
CA GLN A 203 30.66 10.98 1.85
C GLN A 203 30.74 11.97 3.02
N ASP A 204 30.20 11.60 4.19
CA ASP A 204 30.23 12.42 5.40
C ASP A 204 31.68 12.67 5.88
N GLU A 205 32.50 11.61 5.93
CA GLU A 205 33.92 11.70 6.31
C GLU A 205 34.75 12.47 5.27
N TRP A 206 34.50 12.25 3.98
CA TRP A 206 35.17 12.96 2.89
C TRP A 206 34.84 14.45 2.91
N LYS A 207 33.58 14.80 3.18
CA LYS A 207 33.17 16.19 3.36
C LYS A 207 33.89 16.83 4.54
N ALA A 208 33.91 16.18 5.70
CA ALA A 208 34.63 16.69 6.87
C ALA A 208 36.13 16.87 6.59
N TYR A 209 36.74 15.92 5.89
CA TYR A 209 38.14 15.97 5.50
C TYR A 209 38.43 17.10 4.50
N THR A 210 37.60 17.29 3.48
CA THR A 210 37.77 18.37 2.49
C THR A 210 37.54 19.75 3.10
N ASP A 211 36.58 19.88 4.02
CA ASP A 211 36.35 21.11 4.78
C ASP A 211 37.53 21.42 5.72
N LEU A 212 38.14 20.41 6.36
CA LEU A 212 39.40 20.57 7.10
C LEU A 212 40.55 21.02 6.18
N LEU A 213 40.78 20.34 5.06
CA LEU A 213 41.83 20.70 4.10
C LEU A 213 41.68 22.14 3.60
N ARG A 214 40.45 22.59 3.31
CA ARG A 214 40.17 23.99 2.97
C ARG A 214 40.53 24.95 4.10
N SER A 215 40.22 24.60 5.35
CA SER A 215 40.50 25.48 6.50
C SER A 215 41.98 25.69 6.78
N ILE A 216 42.82 24.70 6.47
CA ILE A 216 44.27 24.76 6.72
C ILE A 216 45.07 25.17 5.48
N ALA A 217 44.46 25.18 4.29
CA ALA A 217 45.11 25.57 3.06
C ALA A 217 45.24 27.11 2.98
N PHE A 218 46.41 27.59 2.55
CA PHE A 218 46.58 29.00 2.18
C PHE A 218 45.99 29.24 0.79
N ILE A 219 44.80 29.84 0.72
CA ILE A 219 44.09 30.14 -0.52
C ILE A 219 44.15 31.65 -0.78
N LYS A 220 44.82 32.06 -1.86
CA LYS A 220 44.80 33.44 -2.37
C LYS A 220 43.83 33.52 -3.55
N ILE A 221 42.69 34.19 -3.37
CA ILE A 221 41.77 34.52 -4.46
C ILE A 221 42.31 35.79 -5.13
N ILE A 222 42.54 35.74 -6.45
CA ILE A 222 42.93 36.89 -7.26
C ILE A 222 41.67 37.31 -8.02
N GLU A 223 41.18 38.52 -7.73
CA GLU A 223 40.13 39.19 -8.50
C GLU A 223 40.67 39.76 -9.82
#